data_AF-A0A3B8J6J0-F1
#
_entry.id   AF-A0A3B8J6J0-F1
#
_cell.length_a   1.000
_cell.length_b   1.000
_cell.length_c   1.000
_cell.angle_alpha   90.00
_cell.angle_beta   90.00
_cell.angle_gamma   90.00
#
_symmetry.space_group_name_H-M   'P 1'
#
loop_
_entity.id
_entity.type
_entity.pdbx_description
1 polymer ?
#
loop_
_entity_poly.entity_id
_entity_poly.type
_entity_poly.pdbx_seq_one_letter_code
_entity_poly.pdbx_strand_id
1 'polypeptide(L)'
;MSNYNGKRLAVEGGNGIYVVINGVAQLIPSVATYNNIFGNHDQTSITKAELDTLPQWDALDEGAYLARVEDSQAVYLVSNKIKRLVVSPEVMATYAFDWTKVKVVSGADATQLDALPSGPPISDTITDYDYKRVRLDGSDAIYVVINGIAELIPNVPTYQGIFANEGAANQTQVTKAELDTIPQGSPLENGAYLARAKNTAPIYLVSNGMKRRVSTPNTMRLYSFDWDKIHSGDKAAKLGSMVEGPTIW
;
A
#
# COMPACT_ATOMS: atom_id res chain seq x y z
N MET A 1 -4.71 9.55 -13.49
CA MET A 1 -3.53 8.69 -13.25
C MET A 1 -2.25 9.51 -13.35
N SER A 2 -1.23 9.24 -12.52
CA SER A 2 0.04 9.97 -12.60
C SER A 2 0.86 9.50 -13.81
N ASN A 3 1.22 10.41 -14.72
CA ASN A 3 2.10 10.16 -15.87
C ASN A 3 3.54 9.74 -15.49
N TYR A 4 3.80 9.61 -14.18
CA TYR A 4 5.09 9.27 -13.63
C TYR A 4 5.22 7.82 -13.14
N ASN A 5 4.15 7.00 -13.19
CA ASN A 5 4.25 5.61 -12.73
C ASN A 5 5.41 4.86 -13.40
N GLY A 6 6.22 4.13 -12.62
CA GLY A 6 7.41 3.44 -13.11
C GLY A 6 8.66 4.32 -13.21
N LYS A 7 8.52 5.65 -13.11
CA LYS A 7 9.66 6.57 -13.24
C LYS A 7 10.36 6.80 -11.91
N ARG A 8 11.66 7.10 -12.02
CA ARG A 8 12.43 7.74 -10.95
C ARG A 8 12.50 9.24 -11.22
N LEU A 9 12.19 10.04 -10.21
CA LEU A 9 12.07 11.49 -10.30
C LEU A 9 13.21 12.15 -9.53
N ALA A 10 13.94 13.04 -10.18
CA ALA A 10 14.97 13.87 -9.57
C ALA A 10 14.40 15.28 -9.35
N VAL A 11 14.41 15.76 -8.10
CA VAL A 11 13.87 17.10 -7.79
C VAL A 11 14.92 18.16 -8.11
N GLU A 12 14.58 19.11 -8.98
CA GLU A 12 15.44 20.23 -9.34
C GLU A 12 15.91 21.02 -8.11
N GLY A 13 17.21 21.29 -8.04
CA GLY A 13 17.82 22.02 -6.93
C GLY A 13 17.87 21.26 -5.60
N GLY A 14 17.45 19.98 -5.58
CA GLY A 14 17.50 19.10 -4.41
C GLY A 14 18.29 17.81 -4.67
N ASN A 15 18.57 17.07 -3.60
CA ASN A 15 19.26 15.78 -3.67
C ASN A 15 18.32 14.56 -3.58
N GLY A 16 17.00 14.80 -3.63
CA GLY A 16 16.00 13.74 -3.47
C GLY A 16 15.70 13.04 -4.78
N ILE A 17 15.88 11.72 -4.82
CA ILE A 17 15.40 10.85 -5.90
C ILE A 17 14.21 10.06 -5.39
N TYR A 18 13.10 10.10 -6.11
CA TYR A 18 11.88 9.39 -5.77
C TYR A 18 11.61 8.30 -6.80
N VAL A 19 11.04 7.17 -6.41
CA VAL A 19 10.43 6.21 -7.34
C VAL A 19 8.92 6.33 -7.23
N VAL A 20 8.21 6.35 -8.36
CA VAL A 20 6.73 6.41 -8.36
C VAL A 20 6.16 5.02 -8.57
N ILE A 21 5.70 4.40 -7.49
CA ILE A 21 5.14 3.05 -7.47
C ILE A 21 3.62 3.11 -7.31
N ASN A 22 2.90 2.49 -8.25
CA ASN A 22 1.45 2.57 -8.36
C ASN A 22 0.91 4.01 -8.29
N GLY A 23 1.61 4.96 -8.92
CA GLY A 23 1.23 6.38 -8.93
C GLY A 23 1.61 7.18 -7.68
N VAL A 24 2.28 6.55 -6.71
CA VAL A 24 2.70 7.17 -5.45
C VAL A 24 4.21 7.32 -5.40
N ALA A 25 4.70 8.54 -5.13
CA ALA A 25 6.12 8.81 -4.98
C ALA A 25 6.67 8.34 -3.62
N GLN A 26 7.80 7.66 -3.65
CA GLN A 26 8.56 7.21 -2.47
C GLN A 26 10.00 7.67 -2.59
N LEU A 27 10.50 8.38 -1.58
CA LEU A 27 11.90 8.79 -1.53
C LEU A 27 12.80 7.55 -1.48
N ILE A 28 13.85 7.54 -2.29
CA ILE A 28 14.96 6.61 -2.19
C ILE A 28 15.99 7.25 -1.24
N PRO A 29 16.16 6.73 -0.01
CA PRO A 29 16.86 7.43 1.06
C PRO A 29 18.37 7.56 0.82
N SER A 30 18.95 6.66 0.03
CA SER A 30 20.39 6.63 -0.21
C SER A 30 20.77 6.03 -1.56
N VAL A 31 22.00 6.32 -1.99
CA VAL A 31 22.63 5.67 -3.16
C VAL A 31 22.76 4.16 -2.95
N ALA A 32 22.95 3.69 -1.71
CA ALA A 32 23.01 2.27 -1.41
C ALA A 32 21.67 1.59 -1.67
N THR A 33 20.55 2.17 -1.19
CA THR A 33 19.21 1.68 -1.49
C THR A 33 18.92 1.71 -2.99
N TYR A 34 19.31 2.79 -3.68
CA TYR A 34 19.20 2.87 -5.14
C TYR A 34 19.91 1.70 -5.82
N ASN A 35 21.16 1.46 -5.41
CA ASN A 35 22.03 0.43 -5.98
C ASN A 35 21.62 -1.00 -5.58
N ASN A 36 20.73 -1.19 -4.63
CA ASN A 36 20.15 -2.49 -4.30
C ASN A 36 18.96 -2.87 -5.20
N ILE A 37 18.37 -1.90 -5.92
CA ILE A 37 17.08 -2.08 -6.58
C ILE A 37 17.17 -1.86 -8.10
N PHE A 38 17.82 -0.79 -8.54
CA PHE A 38 17.69 -0.31 -9.92
C PHE A 38 18.89 -0.61 -10.80
N GLY A 39 18.68 -0.94 -12.07
CA GLY A 39 19.75 -1.37 -12.98
C GLY A 39 20.43 -0.26 -13.78
N ASN A 40 19.88 0.94 -13.76
CA ASN A 40 20.43 2.12 -14.43
C ASN A 40 20.20 3.37 -13.58
N HIS A 41 20.73 4.52 -14.02
CA HIS A 41 20.58 5.80 -13.33
C HIS A 41 19.56 6.75 -13.96
N ASP A 42 18.71 6.25 -14.88
CA ASP A 42 17.76 7.07 -15.61
C ASP A 42 16.74 7.71 -14.66
N GLN A 43 16.60 9.03 -14.78
CA GLN A 43 15.77 9.86 -13.93
C GLN A 43 15.05 10.91 -14.77
N THR A 44 13.83 11.26 -14.37
CA THR A 44 13.08 12.39 -14.91
C THR A 44 13.23 13.57 -13.97
N SER A 45 13.79 14.68 -14.44
CA SER A 45 13.84 15.92 -13.67
C SER A 45 12.44 16.52 -13.52
N ILE A 46 12.09 16.93 -12.29
CA ILE A 46 10.84 17.61 -11.97
C ILE A 46 11.09 18.73 -10.97
N THR A 47 10.18 19.69 -10.91
CA THR A 47 10.17 20.71 -9.85
C THR A 47 9.63 20.16 -8.53
N LYS A 48 9.94 20.83 -7.42
CA LYS A 48 9.32 20.52 -6.12
C LYS A 48 7.79 20.68 -6.15
N ALA A 49 7.29 21.67 -6.89
CA ALA A 49 5.86 21.91 -7.04
C ALA A 49 5.15 20.72 -7.72
N GLU A 50 5.76 20.13 -8.75
CA GLU A 50 5.23 18.92 -9.40
C GLU A 50 5.23 17.72 -8.46
N LEU A 51 6.31 17.50 -7.70
CA LEU A 51 6.37 16.43 -6.69
C LEU A 51 5.23 16.56 -5.67
N ASP A 52 4.92 17.79 -5.25
CA ASP A 52 3.88 18.07 -4.25
C ASP A 52 2.45 17.82 -4.76
N THR A 53 2.27 17.68 -6.07
CA THR A 53 0.98 17.24 -6.64
C THR A 53 0.78 15.72 -6.60
N LEU A 54 1.85 14.95 -6.39
CA LEU A 54 1.78 13.50 -6.35
C LEU A 54 1.39 13.02 -4.96
N PRO A 55 0.58 11.95 -4.85
CA PRO A 55 0.52 11.17 -3.62
C PRO A 55 1.94 10.75 -3.23
N GLN A 56 2.27 10.85 -1.95
CA GLN A 56 3.57 10.46 -1.41
C GLN A 56 3.35 9.44 -0.30
N TRP A 57 4.13 8.36 -0.32
CA TRP A 57 4.25 7.42 0.80
C TRP A 57 5.53 7.72 1.58
N ASP A 58 5.69 7.03 2.71
CA ASP A 58 6.96 6.96 3.42
C ASP A 58 8.08 6.59 2.44
N ALA A 59 9.27 7.14 2.70
CA ALA A 59 10.49 6.76 2.00
C ALA A 59 10.65 5.23 2.00
N LEU A 60 11.40 4.71 1.04
CA LEU A 60 11.88 3.33 1.17
C LEU A 60 12.77 3.21 2.41
N ASP A 61 12.83 2.02 3.00
CA ASP A 61 13.78 1.74 4.09
C ASP A 61 15.22 1.89 3.58
N GLU A 62 16.12 2.30 4.47
CA GLU A 62 17.55 2.20 4.21
C GLU A 62 17.92 0.73 3.95
N GLY A 63 18.56 0.46 2.82
CA GLY A 63 18.90 -0.90 2.40
C GLY A 63 17.74 -1.71 1.82
N ALA A 64 16.60 -1.10 1.46
CA ALA A 64 15.53 -1.78 0.71
C ALA A 64 16.08 -2.52 -0.52
N TYR A 65 15.48 -3.67 -0.83
CA TYR A 65 16.07 -4.64 -1.78
C TYR A 65 15.00 -5.48 -2.48
N LEU A 66 15.41 -6.13 -3.58
CA LEU A 66 14.61 -7.12 -4.29
C LEU A 66 14.94 -8.53 -3.81
N ALA A 67 13.93 -9.39 -3.64
CA ALA A 67 14.14 -10.78 -3.20
C ALA A 67 13.15 -11.76 -3.82
N ARG A 68 13.56 -13.03 -3.93
CA ARG A 68 12.68 -14.16 -4.26
C ARG A 68 13.08 -15.39 -3.47
N VAL A 69 12.12 -16.25 -3.15
CA VAL A 69 12.40 -17.57 -2.57
C VAL A 69 13.01 -18.48 -3.63
N GLU A 70 13.96 -19.33 -3.22
CA GLU A 70 14.50 -20.41 -4.06
C GLU A 70 13.36 -21.22 -4.70
N ASP A 71 13.51 -21.57 -5.97
CA ASP A 71 12.49 -22.23 -6.80
C ASP A 71 11.18 -21.45 -7.06
N SER A 72 11.02 -20.25 -6.50
CA SER A 72 9.90 -19.34 -6.81
C SER A 72 10.28 -18.33 -7.89
N GLN A 73 9.32 -18.02 -8.77
CA GLN A 73 9.42 -16.92 -9.74
C GLN A 73 8.92 -15.59 -9.17
N ALA A 74 8.27 -15.59 -8.00
CA ALA A 74 7.73 -14.38 -7.40
C ALA A 74 8.87 -13.50 -6.84
N VAL A 75 9.03 -12.31 -7.44
CA VAL A 75 9.97 -11.29 -6.98
C VAL A 75 9.24 -10.26 -6.13
N TYR A 76 9.84 -9.89 -5.02
CA TYR A 76 9.29 -8.90 -4.09
C TYR A 76 10.26 -7.72 -3.92
N LEU A 77 9.72 -6.50 -3.89
CA LEU A 77 10.39 -5.38 -3.26
C LEU A 77 10.14 -5.44 -1.75
N VAL A 78 11.23 -5.50 -0.98
CA VAL A 78 11.20 -5.51 0.48
C VAL A 78 11.64 -4.13 0.99
N SER A 79 10.71 -3.44 1.65
CA SER A 79 10.89 -2.10 2.21
C SER A 79 9.78 -1.80 3.21
N ASN A 80 10.01 -0.90 4.16
CA ASN A 80 9.04 -0.50 5.20
C ASN A 80 8.46 -1.71 5.96
N LYS A 81 9.30 -2.71 6.22
CA LYS A 81 8.94 -3.99 6.87
C LYS A 81 7.80 -4.77 6.17
N ILE A 82 7.55 -4.50 4.89
CA ILE A 82 6.58 -5.24 4.06
C ILE A 82 7.28 -5.83 2.84
N LYS A 83 6.65 -6.85 2.23
CA LYS A 83 7.00 -7.33 0.89
C LYS A 83 5.92 -6.99 -0.12
N ARG A 84 6.31 -6.45 -1.27
CA ARG A 84 5.38 -6.10 -2.37
C ARG A 84 5.72 -6.91 -3.59
N LEU A 85 4.78 -7.73 -4.06
CA LEU A 85 4.96 -8.57 -5.25
C LEU A 85 5.14 -7.70 -6.48
N VAL A 86 6.19 -7.93 -7.27
CA VAL A 86 6.30 -7.39 -8.62
C VAL A 86 5.56 -8.34 -9.56
N VAL A 87 4.43 -7.91 -10.11
CA VAL A 87 3.45 -8.84 -10.69
C VAL A 87 3.91 -9.53 -11.97
N SER A 88 4.89 -8.97 -12.69
CA SER A 88 5.41 -9.57 -13.91
C SER A 88 6.83 -9.08 -14.28
N PRO A 89 7.52 -9.78 -15.20
CA PRO A 89 8.77 -9.30 -15.77
C PRO A 89 8.67 -7.96 -16.51
N GLU A 90 7.53 -7.68 -17.13
CA GLU A 90 7.26 -6.39 -17.78
C GLU A 90 7.21 -5.25 -16.76
N VAL A 91 6.68 -5.52 -15.56
CA VAL A 91 6.72 -4.57 -14.45
C VAL A 91 8.15 -4.38 -13.95
N MET A 92 8.97 -5.44 -13.83
CA MET A 92 10.40 -5.28 -13.51
C MET A 92 11.08 -4.29 -14.48
N ALA A 93 10.82 -4.44 -15.79
CA ALA A 93 11.37 -3.56 -16.81
C ALA A 93 10.81 -2.13 -16.72
N THR A 94 9.49 -1.98 -16.54
CA THR A 94 8.81 -0.67 -16.40
C THR A 94 9.42 0.17 -15.26
N TYR A 95 9.76 -0.48 -14.15
CA TYR A 95 10.35 0.16 -12.98
C TYR A 95 11.88 0.21 -13.00
N ALA A 96 12.51 -0.31 -14.05
CA ALA A 96 13.96 -0.52 -14.16
C ALA A 96 14.57 -1.27 -12.95
N PHE A 97 13.78 -2.16 -12.35
CA PHE A 97 14.25 -3.10 -11.33
C PHE A 97 15.23 -4.08 -11.96
N ASP A 98 16.37 -4.28 -11.31
CA ASP A 98 17.45 -5.08 -11.85
C ASP A 98 17.35 -6.54 -11.42
N TRP A 99 17.18 -7.43 -12.39
CA TRP A 99 17.19 -8.87 -12.17
C TRP A 99 18.47 -9.37 -11.49
N THR A 100 19.62 -8.75 -11.77
CA THR A 100 20.91 -9.13 -11.17
C THR A 100 21.02 -8.78 -9.69
N LYS A 101 20.12 -7.91 -9.19
CA LYS A 101 20.06 -7.46 -7.80
C LYS A 101 19.04 -8.22 -6.95
N VAL A 102 18.28 -9.14 -7.57
CA VAL A 102 17.31 -9.98 -6.86
C VAL A 102 18.05 -10.98 -5.98
N LYS A 103 17.89 -10.85 -4.67
CA LYS A 103 18.43 -11.80 -3.70
C LYS A 103 17.59 -13.08 -3.71
N VAL A 104 18.22 -14.21 -4.06
CA VAL A 104 17.60 -15.53 -3.92
C VAL A 104 17.79 -15.98 -2.46
N VAL A 105 16.70 -16.25 -1.76
CA VAL A 105 16.71 -16.66 -0.34
C VAL A 105 16.15 -18.06 -0.16
N SER A 106 16.67 -18.80 0.82
CA SER A 106 16.22 -20.16 1.15
C SER A 106 16.23 -20.39 2.66
N GLY A 107 15.67 -21.52 3.11
CA GLY A 107 15.65 -21.92 4.53
C GLY A 107 15.03 -20.88 5.46
N ALA A 108 15.80 -20.43 6.47
CA ALA A 108 15.33 -19.47 7.45
C ALA A 108 15.03 -18.09 6.84
N ASP A 109 15.80 -17.65 5.85
CA ASP A 109 15.61 -16.34 5.21
C ASP A 109 14.32 -16.32 4.36
N ALA A 110 14.00 -17.43 3.71
CA ALA A 110 12.71 -17.60 3.02
C ALA A 110 11.54 -17.55 4.00
N THR A 111 11.67 -18.21 5.16
CA THR A 111 10.65 -18.15 6.23
C THR A 111 10.46 -16.72 6.75
N GLN A 112 11.54 -15.95 6.92
CA GLN A 112 11.47 -14.55 7.33
C GLN A 112 10.80 -13.67 6.27
N LEU A 113 11.15 -13.85 5.00
CA LEU A 113 10.51 -13.16 3.88
C LEU A 113 9.01 -13.49 3.84
N ASP A 114 8.62 -14.73 4.10
CA ASP A 114 7.22 -15.16 4.14
C ASP A 114 6.44 -14.62 5.33
N ALA A 115 7.11 -14.39 6.46
CA ALA A 115 6.51 -13.75 7.62
C ALA A 115 6.28 -12.24 7.46
N LEU A 116 6.91 -11.58 6.47
CA LEU A 116 6.66 -10.17 6.23
C LEU A 116 5.21 -9.94 5.76
N PRO A 117 4.52 -8.93 6.31
CA PRO A 117 3.23 -8.49 5.78
C PRO A 117 3.32 -8.20 4.29
N SER A 118 2.33 -8.68 3.55
CA SER A 118 2.20 -8.36 2.12
C SER A 118 1.62 -6.95 1.97
N GLY A 119 2.30 -6.12 1.19
CA GLY A 119 1.78 -4.84 0.75
C GLY A 119 1.16 -4.90 -0.64
N PRO A 120 0.63 -3.77 -1.13
CA PRO A 120 0.14 -3.64 -2.50
C PRO A 120 1.14 -4.13 -3.53
N PRO A 121 0.73 -5.05 -4.42
CA PRO A 121 1.62 -5.49 -5.48
C PRO A 121 1.99 -4.31 -6.37
N ILE A 122 3.19 -4.34 -6.91
CA ILE A 122 3.71 -3.34 -7.84
C ILE A 122 3.22 -3.74 -9.23
N SER A 123 2.48 -2.83 -9.86
CA SER A 123 1.87 -3.01 -11.18
C SER A 123 2.19 -1.81 -12.07
N ASP A 124 2.26 -2.04 -13.37
CA ASP A 124 2.33 -0.97 -14.38
C ASP A 124 0.96 -0.28 -14.56
N THR A 125 -0.12 -0.98 -14.24
CA THR A 125 -1.49 -0.45 -14.19
C THR A 125 -1.83 0.06 -12.79
N ILE A 126 -2.29 1.31 -12.72
CA ILE A 126 -2.88 1.89 -11.50
C ILE A 126 -4.38 1.66 -11.63
N THR A 127 -5.01 0.99 -10.65
CA THR A 127 -6.47 0.89 -10.66
C THR A 127 -7.08 2.22 -10.24
N ASP A 128 -8.03 2.77 -10.99
CA ASP A 128 -8.80 3.97 -10.59
C ASP A 128 -9.77 3.71 -9.41
N TYR A 129 -9.70 2.52 -8.80
CA TYR A 129 -10.55 2.11 -7.70
C TYR A 129 -9.96 2.40 -6.32
N ASP A 130 -8.69 2.82 -6.23
CA ASP A 130 -8.13 3.19 -4.93
C ASP A 130 -8.99 4.27 -4.25
N TYR A 131 -9.05 4.24 -2.92
CA TYR A 131 -9.96 5.06 -2.10
C TYR A 131 -11.45 4.70 -2.18
N LYS A 132 -11.86 3.81 -3.10
CA LYS A 132 -13.27 3.48 -3.28
C LYS A 132 -13.68 2.25 -2.47
N ARG A 133 -14.97 2.22 -2.19
CA ARG A 133 -15.68 1.00 -1.82
C ARG A 133 -16.31 0.45 -3.10
N VAL A 134 -15.90 -0.72 -3.54
CA VAL A 134 -16.47 -1.36 -4.74
C VAL A 134 -17.47 -2.42 -4.33
N ARG A 135 -18.62 -2.46 -5.00
CA ARG A 135 -19.66 -3.48 -4.81
C ARG A 135 -19.76 -4.32 -6.07
N LEU A 136 -19.78 -5.63 -5.89
CA LEU A 136 -19.93 -6.55 -7.01
C LEU A 136 -21.38 -6.54 -7.50
N ASP A 137 -21.59 -6.31 -8.79
CA ASP A 137 -22.90 -6.33 -9.41
C ASP A 137 -23.64 -7.65 -9.15
N GLY A 138 -24.90 -7.55 -8.73
CA GLY A 138 -25.73 -8.71 -8.36
C GLY A 138 -25.35 -9.37 -7.03
N SER A 139 -24.49 -8.73 -6.22
CA SER A 139 -24.05 -9.21 -4.91
C SER A 139 -24.10 -8.12 -3.83
N ASP A 140 -24.19 -8.55 -2.57
CA ASP A 140 -24.04 -7.68 -1.40
C ASP A 140 -22.58 -7.58 -0.93
N ALA A 141 -21.65 -8.25 -1.60
CA ALA A 141 -20.23 -8.16 -1.30
C ALA A 141 -19.68 -6.76 -1.60
N ILE A 142 -19.13 -6.13 -0.56
CA ILE A 142 -18.48 -4.82 -0.65
C ILE A 142 -17.02 -5.00 -0.28
N TYR A 143 -16.13 -4.45 -1.10
CA TYR A 143 -14.70 -4.40 -0.86
C TYR A 143 -14.29 -2.95 -0.65
N VAL A 144 -13.40 -2.70 0.31
CA VAL A 144 -12.66 -1.43 0.34
C VAL A 144 -11.37 -1.63 -0.43
N VAL A 145 -11.06 -0.74 -1.36
CA VAL A 145 -9.81 -0.80 -2.12
C VAL A 145 -8.80 0.10 -1.42
N ILE A 146 -7.88 -0.50 -0.67
CA ILE A 146 -6.85 0.19 0.12
C ILE A 146 -5.51 0.08 -0.57
N ASN A 147 -4.93 1.23 -0.93
CA ASN A 147 -3.68 1.33 -1.67
C ASN A 147 -3.68 0.46 -2.94
N GLY A 148 -4.83 0.36 -3.62
CA GLY A 148 -5.04 -0.47 -4.81
C GLY A 148 -5.29 -1.97 -4.55
N ILE A 149 -5.41 -2.43 -3.29
CA ILE A 149 -5.83 -3.81 -2.97
C ILE A 149 -7.30 -3.82 -2.54
N ALA A 150 -8.13 -4.64 -3.18
CA ALA A 150 -9.50 -4.92 -2.74
C ALA A 150 -9.50 -5.87 -1.53
N GLU A 151 -10.01 -5.40 -0.40
CA GLU A 151 -10.22 -6.17 0.82
C GLU A 151 -11.71 -6.30 1.11
N LEU A 152 -12.21 -7.53 1.21
CA LEU A 152 -13.62 -7.80 1.50
C LEU A 152 -13.99 -7.25 2.88
N ILE A 153 -15.08 -6.50 2.95
CA ILE A 153 -15.71 -6.12 4.21
C ILE A 153 -16.67 -7.26 4.58
N PRO A 154 -16.40 -8.02 5.66
CA PRO A 154 -17.02 -9.34 5.84
C PRO A 154 -18.49 -9.27 6.25
N ASN A 155 -18.96 -8.15 6.81
CA ASN A 155 -20.33 -7.96 7.25
C ASN A 155 -20.69 -6.49 7.48
N VAL A 156 -22.00 -6.22 7.59
CA VAL A 156 -22.57 -4.88 7.82
C VAL A 156 -22.08 -4.23 9.13
N PRO A 157 -21.99 -4.92 10.28
CA PRO A 157 -21.43 -4.32 11.49
C PRO A 157 -20.00 -3.81 11.33
N THR A 158 -19.15 -4.54 10.59
CA THR A 158 -17.77 -4.12 10.29
C THR A 158 -17.77 -2.87 9.41
N TYR A 159 -18.62 -2.84 8.37
CA TYR A 159 -18.81 -1.66 7.53
C TYR A 159 -19.20 -0.42 8.37
N GLN A 160 -20.24 -0.55 9.18
CA GLN A 160 -20.79 0.54 10.01
C GLN A 160 -19.87 0.97 11.16
N GLY A 161 -18.88 0.15 11.50
CA GLY A 161 -17.85 0.43 12.49
C GLY A 161 -16.64 1.17 11.94
N ILE A 162 -16.51 1.33 10.61
CA ILE A 162 -15.34 1.95 9.97
C ILE A 162 -15.75 3.16 9.11
N PHE A 163 -16.83 3.03 8.35
CA PHE A 163 -17.19 4.00 7.31
C PHE A 163 -18.36 4.88 7.71
N ALA A 164 -18.39 6.09 7.14
CA ALA A 164 -19.52 6.98 7.27
C ALA A 164 -20.75 6.32 6.63
N ASN A 165 -21.90 6.45 7.29
CA ASN A 165 -23.12 5.74 6.91
C ASN A 165 -23.82 6.45 5.74
N GLU A 166 -23.18 6.45 4.57
CA GLU A 166 -23.60 7.19 3.37
C GLU A 166 -24.31 6.30 2.33
N GLY A 167 -24.56 5.03 2.67
CA GLY A 167 -25.30 4.09 1.83
C GLY A 167 -24.60 3.71 0.52
N ALA A 168 -25.37 3.22 -0.46
CA ALA A 168 -24.88 2.75 -1.76
C ALA A 168 -24.36 3.88 -2.67
N ALA A 169 -24.69 5.15 -2.38
CA ALA A 169 -24.31 6.29 -3.23
C ALA A 169 -22.79 6.51 -3.30
N ASN A 170 -22.04 6.07 -2.28
CA ASN A 170 -20.58 6.15 -2.25
C ASN A 170 -19.91 4.78 -2.42
N GLN A 171 -20.62 3.84 -3.05
CA GLN A 171 -20.11 2.57 -3.50
C GLN A 171 -20.05 2.58 -5.03
N THR A 172 -18.93 2.16 -5.60
CA THR A 172 -18.79 1.99 -7.05
C THR A 172 -19.22 0.58 -7.41
N GLN A 173 -20.29 0.45 -8.18
CA GLN A 173 -20.65 -0.86 -8.75
C GLN A 173 -19.59 -1.28 -9.77
N VAL A 174 -19.19 -2.54 -9.69
CA VAL A 174 -18.23 -3.16 -10.60
C VAL A 174 -18.71 -4.55 -11.00
N THR A 175 -18.42 -4.93 -12.23
CA THR A 175 -18.58 -6.30 -12.71
C THR A 175 -17.53 -7.21 -12.07
N LYS A 176 -17.73 -8.54 -12.18
CA LYS A 176 -16.73 -9.52 -11.74
C LYS A 176 -15.40 -9.34 -12.49
N ALA A 177 -15.46 -9.05 -13.79
CA ALA A 177 -14.27 -8.86 -14.60
C ALA A 177 -13.45 -7.64 -14.14
N GLU A 178 -14.12 -6.51 -13.84
CA GLU A 178 -13.46 -5.33 -13.28
C GLU A 178 -12.87 -5.60 -11.89
N LEU A 179 -13.61 -6.26 -11.00
CA LEU A 179 -13.10 -6.63 -9.67
C LEU A 179 -11.85 -7.52 -9.78
N ASP A 180 -11.82 -8.44 -10.73
CA ASP A 180 -10.68 -9.36 -10.96
C ASP A 180 -9.43 -8.65 -11.50
N THR A 181 -9.56 -7.43 -12.02
CA THR A 181 -8.41 -6.58 -12.36
C THR A 181 -7.76 -5.92 -11.15
N ILE A 182 -8.47 -5.86 -10.02
CA ILE A 182 -7.97 -5.27 -8.78
C ILE A 182 -7.26 -6.38 -8.00
N PRO A 183 -6.00 -6.18 -7.56
CA PRO A 183 -5.35 -7.08 -6.63
C PRO A 183 -6.22 -7.42 -5.41
N GLN A 184 -6.36 -8.70 -5.10
CA GLN A 184 -7.19 -9.17 -3.99
C GLN A 184 -6.36 -9.34 -2.72
N GLY A 185 -6.82 -8.76 -1.62
CA GLY A 185 -6.24 -8.91 -0.29
C GLY A 185 -7.03 -9.86 0.59
N SER A 186 -6.49 -10.16 1.76
CA SER A 186 -7.26 -10.86 2.79
C SER A 186 -8.49 -10.03 3.19
N PRO A 187 -9.65 -10.66 3.46
CA PRO A 187 -10.79 -9.97 4.03
C PRO A 187 -10.41 -9.23 5.33
N LEU A 188 -11.11 -8.13 5.59
CA LEU A 188 -11.06 -7.52 6.92
C LEU A 188 -11.57 -8.50 7.96
N GLU A 189 -11.05 -8.40 9.18
CA GLU A 189 -11.51 -9.17 10.32
C GLU A 189 -12.94 -8.76 10.70
N ASN A 190 -13.75 -9.71 11.16
CA ASN A 190 -15.05 -9.41 11.73
C ASN A 190 -14.90 -8.45 12.92
N GLY A 191 -15.46 -7.24 12.80
CA GLY A 191 -15.34 -6.20 13.82
C GLY A 191 -14.04 -5.39 13.75
N ALA A 192 -13.34 -5.43 12.61
CA ALA A 192 -12.28 -4.47 12.29
C ALA A 192 -12.74 -3.02 12.58
N TYR A 193 -11.80 -2.18 13.03
CA TYR A 193 -12.16 -0.89 13.63
C TYR A 193 -11.09 0.17 13.48
N LEU A 194 -11.48 1.44 13.58
CA LEU A 194 -10.56 2.57 13.67
C LEU A 194 -10.18 2.84 15.13
N ALA A 195 -8.92 3.14 15.39
CA ALA A 195 -8.46 3.47 16.73
C ALA A 195 -7.32 4.48 16.75
N ARG A 196 -7.19 5.18 17.87
CA ARG A 196 -6.12 6.15 18.12
C ARG A 196 -5.64 6.05 19.56
N ALA A 197 -4.33 5.93 19.75
CA ALA A 197 -3.74 5.90 21.09
C ALA A 197 -4.02 7.23 21.82
N LYS A 198 -4.24 7.16 23.13
CA LYS A 198 -4.62 8.31 23.95
C LYS A 198 -3.59 9.44 23.79
N ASN A 199 -4.07 10.66 23.51
CA ASN A 199 -3.25 11.86 23.32
C ASN A 199 -2.21 11.76 22.19
N THR A 200 -2.44 10.89 21.20
CA THR A 200 -1.59 10.80 20.01
C THR A 200 -2.37 11.25 18.77
N ALA A 201 -1.68 11.79 17.78
CA ALA A 201 -2.27 12.16 16.49
C ALA A 201 -2.59 10.96 15.56
N PRO A 202 -1.76 9.90 15.47
CA PRO A 202 -1.96 8.84 14.48
C PRO A 202 -3.25 8.03 14.67
N ILE A 203 -3.99 7.84 13.59
CA ILE A 203 -5.16 6.97 13.51
C ILE A 203 -4.74 5.67 12.83
N TYR A 204 -5.33 4.55 13.24
CA TYR A 204 -5.05 3.24 12.68
C TYR A 204 -6.34 2.53 12.31
N LEU A 205 -6.34 1.82 11.17
CA LEU A 205 -7.28 0.74 10.89
C LEU A 205 -6.71 -0.56 11.49
N VAL A 206 -7.46 -1.19 12.38
CA VAL A 206 -7.09 -2.44 13.04
C VAL A 206 -7.90 -3.59 12.45
N SER A 207 -7.20 -4.60 11.95
CA SER A 207 -7.78 -5.80 11.35
C SER A 207 -6.75 -6.94 11.34
N ASN A 208 -7.20 -8.18 11.55
CA ASN A 208 -6.37 -9.38 11.47
C ASN A 208 -5.15 -9.32 12.41
N GLY A 209 -5.34 -8.76 13.62
CA GLY A 209 -4.26 -8.57 14.61
C GLY A 209 -3.19 -7.52 14.23
N MET A 210 -3.38 -6.80 13.13
CA MET A 210 -2.47 -5.79 12.59
C MET A 210 -3.08 -4.38 12.73
N LYS A 211 -2.25 -3.38 12.99
CA LYS A 211 -2.64 -1.97 12.90
C LYS A 211 -2.00 -1.34 11.66
N ARG A 212 -2.80 -0.66 10.85
CA ARG A 212 -2.34 0.08 9.68
C ARG A 212 -2.55 1.56 9.91
N ARG A 213 -1.48 2.34 9.97
CA ARG A 213 -1.56 3.79 10.16
C ARG A 213 -2.32 4.42 9.00
N VAL A 214 -3.20 5.36 9.28
CA VAL A 214 -3.78 6.26 8.28
C VAL A 214 -2.90 7.50 8.22
N SER A 215 -2.29 7.77 7.06
CA SER A 215 -1.17 8.71 6.95
C SER A 215 -1.56 10.14 7.30
N THR A 216 -2.74 10.59 6.84
CA THR A 216 -3.20 11.97 7.01
C THR A 216 -4.72 12.06 7.23
N PRO A 217 -5.21 13.19 7.77
CA PRO A 217 -6.65 13.50 7.77
C PRO A 217 -7.27 13.53 6.37
N ASN A 218 -6.49 13.87 5.34
CA ASN A 218 -6.94 13.83 3.95
C ASN A 218 -7.23 12.38 3.52
N THR A 219 -6.37 11.44 3.90
CA THR A 219 -6.55 10.01 3.68
C THR A 219 -7.83 9.50 4.32
N MET A 220 -8.11 9.88 5.58
CA MET A 220 -9.39 9.55 6.24
C MET A 220 -10.59 9.97 5.37
N ARG A 221 -10.54 11.19 4.81
CA ARG A 221 -11.60 11.71 3.95
C ARG A 221 -11.72 10.94 2.63
N LEU A 222 -10.59 10.66 1.97
CA LEU A 222 -10.57 9.93 0.70
C LEU A 222 -11.19 8.54 0.83
N TYR A 223 -10.84 7.80 1.89
CA TYR A 223 -11.42 6.49 2.18
C TYR A 223 -12.81 6.53 2.83
N SER A 224 -13.36 7.73 3.09
CA SER A 224 -14.61 7.93 3.83
C SER A 224 -14.63 7.20 5.19
N PHE A 225 -13.47 7.11 5.83
CA PHE A 225 -13.35 6.63 7.20
C PHE A 225 -14.01 7.63 8.13
N ASP A 226 -14.86 7.12 9.04
CA ASP A 226 -15.67 7.95 9.90
C ASP A 226 -14.91 8.32 11.18
N TRP A 227 -14.74 9.63 11.38
CA TRP A 227 -14.07 10.19 12.54
C TRP A 227 -14.77 9.85 13.85
N ASP A 228 -16.10 9.72 13.83
CA ASP A 228 -16.91 9.42 15.01
C ASP A 228 -16.82 7.93 15.40
N LYS A 229 -16.24 7.09 14.53
CA LYS A 229 -16.02 5.66 14.78
C LYS A 229 -14.64 5.35 15.34
N ILE A 230 -13.80 6.37 15.56
CA ILE A 230 -12.46 6.18 16.12
C ILE A 230 -12.58 5.81 17.60
N HIS A 231 -12.20 4.58 17.93
CA HIS A 231 -12.14 4.13 19.30
C HIS A 231 -10.97 4.77 20.06
N SER A 232 -11.27 5.20 21.28
CA SER A 232 -10.30 5.53 22.33
C SER A 232 -10.48 4.57 23.52
N GLY A 233 -9.52 4.50 24.45
CA GLY A 233 -9.59 3.61 25.63
C GLY A 233 -8.98 2.21 25.39
N ASP A 234 -9.61 1.14 25.87
CA ASP A 234 -9.04 -0.22 25.90
C ASP A 234 -8.68 -0.76 24.52
N LYS A 235 -9.50 -0.49 23.50
CA LYS A 235 -9.18 -0.84 22.10
C LYS A 235 -7.92 -0.11 21.61
N ALA A 236 -7.70 1.11 22.08
CA ALA A 236 -6.51 1.90 21.76
C ALA A 236 -5.28 1.47 22.58
N ALA A 237 -5.47 0.97 23.80
CA ALA A 237 -4.39 0.45 24.64
C ALA A 237 -3.70 -0.77 24.00
N LYS A 238 -4.43 -1.56 23.19
CA LYS A 238 -3.89 -2.72 22.46
C LYS A 238 -3.01 -2.38 21.26
N LEU A 239 -3.01 -1.12 20.80
CA LEU A 239 -2.22 -0.72 19.61
C LEU A 239 -0.72 -0.93 19.81
N GLY A 240 -0.21 -0.83 21.04
CA GLY A 240 1.21 -1.02 21.33
C GLY A 240 1.72 -2.44 21.08
N SER A 241 0.85 -3.46 21.17
CA SER A 241 1.22 -4.88 21.03
C SER A 241 0.85 -5.48 19.67
N MET A 242 0.23 -4.69 18.78
CA MET A 242 -0.17 -5.16 17.46
C MET A 242 0.99 -5.11 16.46
N VAL A 243 0.96 -6.02 15.50
CA VAL A 243 1.88 -6.01 14.36
C VAL A 243 1.63 -4.74 13.55
N GLU A 244 2.71 -4.02 13.21
CA GLU A 244 2.62 -2.86 12.31
C GLU A 244 2.36 -3.36 10.88
N GLY A 245 1.30 -2.85 10.27
CA GLY A 245 0.96 -3.10 8.88
C GLY A 245 1.35 -1.95 7.96
N PRO A 246 1.15 -2.13 6.64
CA PRO A 246 1.37 -1.05 5.69
C PRO A 246 0.48 0.16 6.01
N THR A 247 1.09 1.35 6.01
CA THR A 247 0.36 2.62 6.11
C THR A 247 -0.65 2.74 4.96
N ILE A 248 -1.82 3.28 5.26
CA ILE A 248 -2.90 3.65 4.34
C ILE A 248 -2.69 5.11 3.96
N TRP A 249 -2.68 5.42 2.66
CA TRP A 249 -2.28 6.74 2.14
C TRP A 249 -3.32 7.37 1.26
#